data_AF-A0A7C7IMI4-F1
#
_entry.id   AF-A0A7C7IMI4-F1
#
_cell.length_a   1.000
_cell.length_b   1.000
_cell.length_c   1.000
_cell.angle_alpha   90.00
_cell.angle_beta   90.00
_cell.angle_gamma   90.00
#
_symmetry.space_group_name_H-M   'P 1'
#
loop_
_entity.id
_entity.type
_entity.pdbx_description
1 polymer ?
#
loop_
_entity_poly.entity_id
_entity_poly.type
_entity_poly.pdbx_seq_one_letter_code
_entity_poly.pdbx_strand_id
1 'polypeptide(L)' 'KITINGDSKVLEAGDGFFVLPNTEHGAECLEPGVLIDVFNPIREDFLEDEK' A
#
# COMPACT_ATOMS: atom_id res chain seq x y z
N LYS A 1 -10.05 3.04 0.89
CA LYS A 1 -10.30 1.90 1.81
C LYS A 1 -9.12 0.94 1.73
N ILE A 2 -8.48 0.65 2.85
CA ILE A 2 -7.42 -0.36 2.95
C ILE A 2 -8.01 -1.63 3.57
N THR A 3 -7.66 -2.79 3.03
CA THR A 3 -7.97 -4.10 3.60
C THR A 3 -6.66 -4.83 3.87
N ILE A 4 -6.46 -5.33 5.10
CA ILE A 4 -5.27 -6.08 5.51
C ILE A 4 -5.76 -7.30 6.29
N ASN A 5 -5.43 -8.51 5.85
CA ASN A 5 -5.83 -9.77 6.50
C ASN A 5 -7.34 -9.87 6.80
N GLY A 6 -8.18 -9.36 5.88
CA GLY A 6 -9.64 -9.33 6.03
C GLY A 6 -10.21 -8.12 6.77
N ASP A 7 -9.39 -7.37 7.52
CA ASP A 7 -9.82 -6.17 8.24
C ASP A 7 -9.78 -4.95 7.33
N SER A 8 -10.89 -4.21 7.26
CA SER A 8 -11.05 -3.03 6.41
C SER A 8 -11.14 -1.74 7.21
N LYS A 9 -10.45 -0.69 6.75
CA LYS A 9 -10.59 0.68 7.25
C LYS A 9 -10.60 1.71 6.12
N VAL A 10 -11.27 2.84 6.35
CA VAL A 10 -11.14 4.03 5.50
C VAL A 10 -10.00 4.87 6.07
N LEU A 11 -9.12 5.36 5.19
CA LEU A 11 -7.99 6.20 5.56
C LEU A 11 -8.23 7.60 5.00
N GLU A 12 -7.79 8.60 5.75
CA GLU A 12 -7.79 10.01 5.35
C GLU A 12 -6.36 10.56 5.25
N ALA A 13 -6.23 11.81 4.80
CA ALA A 13 -4.92 12.45 4.70
C ALA A 13 -4.26 12.57 6.09
N GLY A 14 -3.03 12.05 6.20
CA GLY A 14 -2.27 12.01 7.45
C GLY A 14 -2.29 10.65 8.16
N ASP A 15 -3.20 9.74 7.77
CA ASP A 15 -3.18 8.37 8.26
C ASP A 15 -2.05 7.56 7.61
N GLY A 16 -1.59 6.54 8.34
CA GLY A 16 -0.65 5.55 7.86
C GLY A 16 -1.14 4.13 8.16
N PHE A 17 -0.67 3.17 7.38
CA PHE A 17 -0.89 1.75 7.63
C PHE A 17 0.43 0.99 7.47
N PHE A 18 0.50 -0.20 8.07
CA PHE A 18 1.67 -1.07 8.00
C PHE A 18 1.23 -2.49 7.67
N VAL A 19 1.93 -3.11 6.73
CA VAL A 19 1.66 -4.46 6.27
C VAL A 19 2.83 -5.36 6.63
N LEU A 20 2.56 -6.42 7.39
CA LEU A 20 3.56 -7.43 7.70
C LEU A 20 3.92 -8.26 6.45
N PRO A 21 5.15 -8.80 6.36
CA PRO A 21 5.55 -9.65 5.24
C PRO A 21 4.55 -10.79 4.98
N ASN A 22 4.28 -11.07 3.71
CA ASN A 22 3.35 -12.13 3.26
C ASN A 22 1.89 -11.97 3.72
N THR A 23 1.51 -10.83 4.27
CA THR A 23 0.12 -10.57 4.65
C THR A 23 -0.67 -10.10 3.42
N GLU A 24 -1.84 -10.72 3.18
CA GLU A 24 -2.73 -10.29 2.11
C GLU A 24 -3.28 -8.89 2.39
N HIS A 25 -3.15 -8.00 1.41
CA HIS A 25 -3.59 -6.62 1.54
C HIS A 25 -4.00 -6.04 0.18
N GLY A 26 -4.86 -5.02 0.21
CA GLY A 26 -5.30 -4.29 -0.98
C GLY A 26 -5.89 -2.92 -0.65
N ALA A 27 -5.78 -1.99 -1.60
CA ALA A 27 -6.28 -0.63 -1.47
C ALA A 27 -7.30 -0.32 -2.58
N GLU A 28 -8.44 0.24 -2.19
CA GLU A 28 -9.48 0.75 -3.08
C GLU A 28 -9.58 2.27 -2.92
N CYS A 29 -9.38 3.02 -4.01
CA CYS A 29 -9.46 4.47 -4.04
C CYS A 29 -10.93 4.89 -4.20
N LEU A 30 -11.55 5.36 -3.11
CA LEU A 30 -12.98 5.74 -3.09
C LEU A 30 -13.22 7.13 -3.69
N GLU A 31 -12.24 8.01 -3.56
CA GLU A 31 -12.21 9.38 -4.08
C GLU A 31 -10.78 9.71 -4.53
N PRO A 32 -10.58 10.63 -5.51
CA PRO A 32 -9.24 10.93 -6.04
C PRO A 32 -8.24 11.34 -4.94
N GLY A 33 -7.10 10.66 -4.92
CA GLY A 33 -6.04 10.88 -3.94
C GLY A 33 -4.74 10.18 -4.32
N VAL A 34 -3.71 10.34 -3.48
CA VAL A 34 -2.38 9.75 -3.69
C VAL A 34 -1.93 9.07 -2.41
N LEU A 35 -1.31 7.89 -2.55
CA LEU A 35 -0.62 7.18 -1.48
C LEU A 35 0.89 7.21 -1.71
N ILE A 36 1.65 7.14 -0.62
CA ILE A 36 3.10 6.96 -0.65
C ILE A 36 3.39 5.59 -0.05
N ASP A 37 3.78 4.63 -0.90
CA ASP A 37 4.14 3.28 -0.47
C ASP A 37 5.66 3.16 -0.31
N VAL A 38 6.09 2.54 0.79
CA VAL A 38 7.50 2.33 1.13
C VAL A 38 7.72 0.85 1.45
N PHE A 39 8.74 0.25 0.82
CA PHE A 39 9.06 -1.17 0.95
C PHE A 39 10.48 -1.37 1.48
N ASN A 40 10.67 -2.41 2.28
CA ASN A 40 11.99 -2.86 2.74
C ASN A 40 12.03 -4.41 2.77
N PRO A 41 12.88 -5.07 1.97
CA PRO A 41 13.82 -4.51 0.99
C PRO A 41 13.12 -3.89 -0.22
N ILE A 42 13.91 -3.35 -1.15
CA ILE A 42 13.41 -2.72 -2.37
C ILE A 42 12.57 -3.69 -3.23
N ARG A 43 11.58 -3.14 -3.92
CA ARG A 43 10.80 -3.85 -4.94
C ARG A 43 11.56 -3.83 -6.27
N GLU A 44 12.37 -4.85 -6.50
CA GLU A 44 13.17 -4.97 -7.74
C GLU A 44 12.29 -4.95 -9.00
N ASP A 45 11.08 -5.50 -8.91
CA ASP A 45 10.07 -5.50 -9.98
C ASP A 45 9.54 -4.10 -10.35
N PHE A 46 9.78 -3.08 -9.51
CA PHE A 46 9.43 -1.69 -9.83
C PHE A 46 10.55 -0.93 -10.54
N LEU A 47 11.73 -1.53 -10.71
CA LEU A 47 12.93 -0.89 -11.25
C LEU A 47 13.30 -1.36 -12.67
N GLU A 48 12.42 -2.08 -13.36
CA GLU A 48 12.72 -2.74 -14.64
C GLU A 48 13.14 -1.78 -15.79
N ASP A 49 13.05 -0.46 -15.60
CA ASP A 49 13.39 0.57 -16.58
C ASP A 49 14.81 1.19 -16.47
N GLU A 50 15.69 0.71 -15.59
CA GLU A 50 17.11 1.12 -15.64
C GLU A 50 17.87 0.40 -16.78
N LYS A 51 17.62 0.82 -18.03
CA LYS A 51 18.51 0.57 -19.18
C LYS A 51 19.40 1.76 -19.50
#